data_AF-A0A0G4ASP4-F1
#
_entry.id   AF-A0A0G4ASP4-F1
#
_cell.length_a   1.000
_cell.length_b   1.000
_cell.length_c   1.000
_cell.angle_alpha   90.00
_cell.angle_beta   90.00
_cell.angle_gamma   90.00
#
_symmetry.space_group_name_H-M   'P 1'
#
loop_
_entity.id
_entity.type
_entity.pdbx_description
1 polymer ?
#
loop_
_entity_poly.entity_id
_entity_poly.type
_entity_poly.pdbx_seq_one_letter_code
_entity_poly.pdbx_strand_id
1 'polypeptide(L)'
;MTTKHKPLRFPKDELKHDHGVEWWYWNGNGKDKEGNEYAFMHCLFRTDIKKFKLPLSGIGPHMPFYFSHSVITDVSRKKAYPHINYAALVTHDSFERKLLHVHYSNPIPTASDRESTITEPEPFSYEIQAEQLDIRMVATKPPISLGENGYMTLRNDTTYYYSIPRLTLEGSIRSGKKWVPIKGTAWMDHQWMNPHFSKDGWSWFSIQLSDKTDIVCFKHMSEAGETDYGHISRPDGIQTKAQRIILTPIAHWTSRTTKTRYPLEWKIELPDEHISLLITPQVKNQEMLFAGMHYWEGPTQITGTVGKKKVSGHGFMELVGYRSRYSNIEFITAMIKGALSLLAQHTKNVMRDKKQPRSK
;
A
#
# COMPACT_ATOMS: atom_id res chain seq x y z
N MET A 1 9.00 -13.44 -32.71
CA MET A 1 8.37 -12.11 -32.80
C MET A 1 8.24 -11.58 -31.38
N THR A 2 9.04 -10.60 -30.98
CA THR A 2 8.93 -9.97 -29.65
C THR A 2 7.63 -9.18 -29.61
N THR A 3 6.66 -9.60 -28.79
CA THR A 3 5.49 -8.78 -28.49
C THR A 3 5.98 -7.49 -27.86
N LYS A 4 5.99 -6.41 -28.64
CA LYS A 4 6.41 -5.09 -28.15
C LYS A 4 5.38 -4.62 -27.11
N HIS A 5 5.75 -4.69 -25.84
CA HIS A 5 4.92 -4.18 -24.74
C HIS A 5 4.67 -2.68 -24.94
N LYS A 6 3.47 -2.20 -24.55
CA LYS A 6 3.08 -0.80 -24.79
C LYS A 6 3.62 0.06 -23.65
N PRO A 7 4.26 1.21 -23.92
CA PRO A 7 4.68 2.11 -22.86
C PRO A 7 3.46 2.69 -22.14
N LEU A 8 3.65 3.07 -20.88
CA LEU A 8 2.63 3.75 -20.08
C LEU A 8 2.15 5.06 -20.73
N ARG A 9 0.86 5.37 -20.55
CA ARG A 9 0.16 6.53 -21.11
C ARG A 9 -0.79 7.14 -20.09
N PHE A 10 -0.44 8.33 -19.60
CA PHE A 10 -1.26 9.09 -18.68
C PHE A 10 -2.26 10.01 -19.43
N PRO A 11 -3.47 10.23 -18.88
CA PRO A 11 -3.99 9.70 -17.61
C PRO A 11 -4.60 8.30 -17.73
N LYS A 12 -4.61 7.69 -18.93
CA LYS A 12 -5.33 6.44 -19.18
C LYS A 12 -4.89 5.30 -18.26
N ASP A 13 -3.58 5.16 -18.03
CA ASP A 13 -3.02 4.09 -17.22
C ASP A 13 -3.06 4.39 -15.70
N GLU A 14 -3.80 5.43 -15.28
CA GLU A 14 -4.21 5.59 -13.88
C GLU A 14 -5.52 4.86 -13.58
N LEU A 15 -6.30 4.52 -14.61
CA LEU A 15 -7.58 3.83 -14.49
C LEU A 15 -7.40 2.30 -14.35
N LYS A 16 -8.51 1.57 -14.21
CA LYS A 16 -8.51 0.10 -14.15
C LYS A 16 -8.01 -0.53 -15.46
N HIS A 17 -7.31 -1.65 -15.35
CA HIS A 17 -6.81 -2.43 -16.47
C HIS A 17 -7.46 -3.81 -16.56
N ASP A 18 -7.44 -4.38 -17.76
CA ASP A 18 -7.97 -5.72 -18.02
C ASP A 18 -7.00 -6.84 -17.55
N HIS A 19 -6.63 -6.81 -16.27
CA HIS A 19 -5.70 -7.73 -15.62
C HIS A 19 -6.31 -8.42 -14.41
N GLY A 20 -5.69 -9.54 -14.01
CA GLY A 20 -6.14 -10.42 -12.94
C GLY A 20 -5.93 -9.88 -11.54
N VAL A 21 -4.89 -9.07 -11.34
CA VAL A 21 -4.62 -8.36 -10.09
C VAL A 21 -4.17 -6.94 -10.42
N GLU A 22 -4.64 -6.00 -9.63
CA GLU A 22 -4.36 -4.57 -9.78
C GLU A 22 -4.53 -3.86 -8.43
N TRP A 23 -3.70 -2.87 -8.14
CA TRP A 23 -3.83 -2.09 -6.92
C TRP A 23 -3.38 -0.65 -7.06
N TRP A 24 -4.10 0.22 -6.37
CA TRP A 24 -3.73 1.61 -6.16
C TRP A 24 -3.31 1.79 -4.71
N TYR A 25 -2.04 2.11 -4.52
CA TYR A 25 -1.40 2.15 -3.22
C TYR A 25 -0.82 3.52 -2.93
N TRP A 26 -1.12 4.05 -1.75
CA TRP A 26 -0.50 5.27 -1.23
C TRP A 26 0.12 5.01 0.13
N ASN A 27 1.25 5.65 0.38
CA ASN A 27 1.76 5.82 1.72
C ASN A 27 2.24 7.25 1.93
N GLY A 28 2.38 7.68 3.18
CA GLY A 28 2.85 9.02 3.45
C GLY A 28 3.29 9.23 4.89
N ASN A 29 4.10 10.26 5.07
CA ASN A 29 4.64 10.69 6.35
C ASN A 29 4.34 12.18 6.52
N GLY A 30 3.86 12.57 7.70
CA GLY A 30 3.48 13.96 7.98
C GLY A 30 3.52 14.29 9.46
N LYS A 31 3.32 15.57 9.76
CA LYS A 31 3.30 16.12 11.12
C LYS A 31 2.07 16.96 11.36
N ASP A 32 1.58 16.98 12.60
CA ASP A 32 0.60 17.97 13.04
C ASP A 32 1.27 19.31 13.38
N LYS A 33 0.46 20.29 13.84
CA LYS A 33 0.96 21.63 14.19
C LYS A 33 1.85 21.63 15.44
N GLU A 34 1.72 20.63 16.30
CA GLU A 34 2.55 20.42 17.49
C GLU A 34 3.86 19.68 17.16
N GLY A 35 4.03 19.20 15.92
CA GLY A 35 5.20 18.46 15.47
C GLY A 35 5.16 16.96 15.77
N ASN A 36 4.03 16.42 16.24
CA ASN A 36 3.86 14.98 16.37
C ASN A 36 3.88 14.33 14.99
N GLU A 37 4.55 13.19 14.89
CA GLU A 37 4.79 12.49 13.64
C GLU A 37 3.73 11.41 13.43
N TYR A 38 3.25 11.36 12.20
CA TYR A 38 2.25 10.41 11.75
C TYR A 38 2.65 9.84 10.39
N ALA A 39 2.20 8.62 10.14
CA ALA A 39 2.27 8.02 8.82
C ALA A 39 0.96 7.34 8.48
N PHE A 40 0.74 7.11 7.19
CA PHE A 40 -0.36 6.28 6.72
C PHE A 40 0.08 5.40 5.56
N MET A 41 -0.63 4.28 5.39
CA MET A 41 -0.77 3.61 4.11
C MET A 41 -2.26 3.42 3.80
N HIS A 42 -2.58 3.36 2.52
CA HIS A 42 -3.91 3.09 2.00
C HIS A 42 -3.79 2.32 0.70
N CYS A 43 -4.52 1.23 0.56
CA CYS A 43 -4.53 0.47 -0.68
C CYS A 43 -5.95 0.04 -1.06
N LEU A 44 -6.30 0.23 -2.32
CA LEU A 44 -7.45 -0.39 -2.97
C LEU A 44 -6.94 -1.49 -3.90
N PHE A 45 -7.35 -2.72 -3.66
CA PHE A 45 -7.03 -3.87 -4.48
C PHE A 45 -8.21 -4.29 -5.32
N ARG A 46 -7.92 -4.75 -6.53
CA ARG A 46 -8.85 -5.37 -7.48
C ARG A 46 -8.30 -6.73 -7.88
N THR A 47 -9.14 -7.75 -7.86
CA THR A 47 -8.82 -9.07 -8.42
C THR A 47 -9.94 -9.58 -9.31
N ASP A 48 -9.57 -10.07 -10.49
CA ASP A 48 -10.46 -10.84 -11.37
C ASP A 48 -10.19 -12.33 -11.15
N ILE A 49 -11.11 -12.97 -10.44
CA ILE A 49 -11.03 -14.37 -10.01
C ILE A 49 -10.90 -15.33 -11.22
N LYS A 50 -11.44 -14.98 -12.41
CA LYS A 50 -11.28 -15.82 -13.62
C LYS A 50 -9.84 -15.80 -14.11
N LYS A 51 -9.21 -14.62 -14.12
CA LYS A 51 -7.85 -14.43 -14.61
C LYS A 51 -6.79 -14.90 -13.62
N PHE A 52 -7.13 -14.94 -12.34
CA PHE A 52 -6.26 -15.40 -11.27
C PHE A 52 -6.06 -16.94 -11.21
N LYS A 53 -6.64 -17.71 -12.17
CA LYS A 53 -6.44 -19.17 -12.35
C LYS A 53 -6.47 -20.01 -11.05
N LEU A 54 -7.32 -19.64 -10.08
CA LEU A 54 -7.49 -20.41 -8.85
C LEU A 54 -8.09 -21.80 -9.15
N PRO A 55 -7.74 -22.85 -8.39
CA PRO A 55 -8.27 -24.20 -8.57
C PRO A 55 -9.80 -24.35 -8.35
N LEU A 56 -10.52 -23.27 -8.02
CA LEU A 56 -11.96 -23.21 -7.76
C LEU A 56 -12.71 -22.21 -8.67
N SER A 57 -12.11 -21.78 -9.80
CA SER A 57 -12.62 -20.71 -10.68
C SER A 57 -13.99 -20.95 -11.36
N GLY A 58 -14.70 -22.04 -11.02
CA GLY A 58 -16.00 -22.40 -11.58
C GLY A 58 -17.22 -22.15 -10.67
N ILE A 59 -17.03 -21.78 -9.40
CA ILE A 59 -18.12 -21.68 -8.41
C ILE A 59 -18.10 -20.29 -7.75
N GLY A 60 -18.55 -19.25 -8.45
CA GLY A 60 -18.65 -17.91 -7.87
C GLY A 60 -19.13 -16.85 -8.86
N PRO A 61 -19.70 -15.72 -8.38
CA PRO A 61 -20.22 -14.66 -9.24
C PRO A 61 -19.12 -14.08 -10.14
N HIS A 62 -19.50 -13.74 -11.37
CA HIS A 62 -18.63 -13.29 -12.47
C HIS A 62 -18.05 -11.87 -12.32
N MET A 63 -17.89 -11.37 -11.10
CA MET A 63 -17.57 -9.97 -10.84
C MET A 63 -16.14 -9.83 -10.28
N PRO A 64 -15.39 -8.79 -10.68
CA PRO A 64 -14.14 -8.45 -10.03
C PRO A 64 -14.40 -8.20 -8.53
N PHE A 65 -13.52 -8.73 -7.69
CA PHE A 65 -13.55 -8.54 -6.26
C PHE A 65 -12.63 -7.39 -5.88
N TYR A 66 -13.11 -6.52 -5.00
CA TYR A 66 -12.32 -5.43 -4.45
C TYR A 66 -12.22 -5.57 -2.94
N PHE A 67 -11.10 -5.15 -2.39
CA PHE A 67 -10.92 -4.96 -0.95
C PHE A 67 -10.00 -3.77 -0.74
N SER A 68 -10.06 -3.16 0.44
CA SER A 68 -9.17 -2.05 0.76
C SER A 68 -8.66 -2.19 2.18
N HIS A 69 -7.46 -1.71 2.44
CA HIS A 69 -6.97 -1.60 3.80
C HIS A 69 -6.14 -0.35 3.99
N SER A 70 -5.98 0.04 5.25
CA SER A 70 -5.24 1.21 5.65
C SER A 70 -4.60 0.96 7.01
N VAL A 71 -3.48 1.63 7.24
CA VAL A 71 -2.90 1.72 8.58
C VAL A 71 -2.57 3.16 8.84
N ILE A 72 -3.14 3.73 9.90
CA ILE A 72 -2.66 5.00 10.45
C ILE A 72 -1.68 4.70 11.57
N THR A 73 -0.48 5.27 11.50
CA THR A 73 0.58 5.08 12.48
C THR A 73 0.87 6.41 13.17
N ASP A 74 0.53 6.49 14.45
CA ASP A 74 0.97 7.54 15.36
C ASP A 74 2.41 7.20 15.77
N VAL A 75 3.37 7.78 15.05
CA VAL A 75 4.79 7.47 15.20
C VAL A 75 5.30 7.96 16.55
N SER A 76 4.90 9.16 16.96
CA SER A 76 5.25 9.75 18.25
C SER A 76 4.79 8.88 19.43
N ARG A 77 3.63 8.21 19.32
CA ARG A 77 3.14 7.28 20.36
C ARG A 77 3.42 5.82 20.07
N LYS A 78 4.16 5.50 19.01
CA LYS A 78 4.51 4.13 18.59
C LYS A 78 3.28 3.21 18.44
N LYS A 79 2.18 3.73 17.90
CA LYS A 79 0.90 3.01 17.83
C LYS A 79 0.31 3.02 16.42
N ALA A 80 -0.11 1.85 15.96
CA ALA A 80 -0.79 1.67 14.68
C ALA A 80 -2.30 1.41 14.87
N TYR A 81 -3.08 1.83 13.87
CA TYR A 81 -4.53 1.69 13.81
C TYR A 81 -4.90 1.11 12.44
N PRO A 82 -4.81 -0.23 12.26
CA PRO A 82 -5.19 -0.86 11.01
C PRO A 82 -6.71 -0.83 10.83
N HIS A 83 -7.15 -0.67 9.59
CA HIS A 83 -8.52 -0.82 9.15
C HIS A 83 -8.54 -1.63 7.86
N ILE A 84 -9.38 -2.66 7.80
CA ILE A 84 -9.50 -3.56 6.67
C ILE A 84 -10.96 -3.62 6.27
N ASN A 85 -11.25 -3.22 5.04
CA ASN A 85 -12.50 -3.52 4.37
C ASN A 85 -12.31 -4.79 3.54
N TYR A 86 -12.76 -5.93 4.06
CA TYR A 86 -12.52 -7.24 3.46
C TYR A 86 -13.18 -7.41 2.10
N ALA A 87 -14.23 -6.64 1.81
CA ALA A 87 -14.86 -6.58 0.50
C ALA A 87 -15.33 -5.14 0.27
N ALA A 88 -15.10 -4.58 -0.90
CA ALA A 88 -15.53 -3.23 -1.26
C ALA A 88 -16.51 -3.29 -2.43
N LEU A 89 -17.67 -2.65 -2.28
CA LEU A 89 -18.59 -2.43 -3.40
C LEU A 89 -18.15 -1.19 -4.15
N VAL A 90 -17.66 -1.37 -5.38
CA VAL A 90 -17.29 -0.29 -6.28
C VAL A 90 -18.50 0.08 -7.14
N THR A 91 -18.79 1.37 -7.23
CA THR A 91 -19.92 1.92 -8.01
C THR A 91 -19.70 1.82 -9.52
N HIS A 92 -20.79 1.79 -10.29
CA HIS A 92 -20.72 1.65 -11.75
C HIS A 92 -20.04 2.83 -12.47
N ASP A 93 -20.09 4.03 -11.92
CA ASP A 93 -19.44 5.22 -12.47
C ASP A 93 -17.94 5.32 -12.12
N SER A 94 -17.44 4.38 -11.31
CA SER A 94 -16.02 4.30 -11.00
C SER A 94 -15.20 3.90 -12.23
N PHE A 95 -14.08 4.58 -12.44
CA PHE A 95 -13.17 4.43 -13.59
C PHE A 95 -13.77 4.80 -14.96
N GLU A 96 -14.94 5.43 -15.00
CA GLU A 96 -15.59 5.84 -16.26
C GLU A 96 -15.28 7.30 -16.64
N ARG A 97 -14.53 8.03 -15.80
CA ARG A 97 -14.06 9.39 -16.07
C ARG A 97 -12.70 9.40 -16.77
N LYS A 98 -12.34 10.57 -17.33
CA LYS A 98 -11.02 10.77 -17.96
C LYS A 98 -9.85 10.66 -16.97
N LEU A 99 -10.06 11.17 -15.76
CA LEU A 99 -9.12 11.09 -14.63
C LEU A 99 -9.66 10.09 -13.61
N LEU A 100 -8.78 9.60 -12.73
CA LEU A 100 -9.15 8.60 -11.74
C LEU A 100 -10.33 9.09 -10.88
N HIS A 101 -11.37 8.28 -10.80
CA HIS A 101 -12.51 8.52 -9.92
C HIS A 101 -13.09 7.17 -9.51
N VAL A 102 -13.01 6.88 -8.22
CA VAL A 102 -13.48 5.62 -7.64
C VAL A 102 -14.29 5.96 -6.42
N HIS A 103 -15.49 5.41 -6.35
CA HIS A 103 -16.32 5.44 -5.16
C HIS A 103 -16.60 4.01 -4.74
N TYR A 104 -16.28 3.70 -3.48
CA TYR A 104 -16.45 2.37 -2.93
C TYR A 104 -16.88 2.40 -1.47
N SER A 105 -17.60 1.35 -1.07
CA SER A 105 -18.21 1.26 0.25
C SER A 105 -18.12 -0.14 0.83
N ASN A 106 -18.47 -0.26 2.11
CA ASN A 106 -18.64 -1.54 2.77
C ASN A 106 -19.96 -2.19 2.30
N PRO A 107 -19.96 -3.46 1.83
CA PRO A 107 -21.17 -4.17 1.44
C PRO A 107 -22.22 -4.27 2.54
N ILE A 108 -21.80 -4.24 3.80
CA ILE A 108 -22.70 -4.23 4.97
C ILE A 108 -22.38 -2.96 5.77
N PRO A 109 -22.90 -1.80 5.35
CA PRO A 109 -22.55 -0.54 5.97
C PRO A 109 -23.13 -0.46 7.39
N THR A 110 -22.34 0.07 8.32
CA THR A 110 -22.82 0.48 9.64
C THR A 110 -23.18 1.97 9.64
N ALA A 111 -23.96 2.42 10.63
CA ALA A 111 -24.31 3.84 10.77
C ALA A 111 -23.10 4.77 10.98
N SER A 112 -21.93 4.21 11.31
CA SER A 112 -20.68 4.96 11.44
C SER A 112 -19.76 4.88 10.22
N ASP A 113 -20.12 4.07 9.22
CA ASP A 113 -19.25 3.88 8.05
C ASP A 113 -19.25 5.15 7.21
N ARG A 114 -18.05 5.56 6.80
CA ARG A 114 -17.87 6.67 5.87
C ARG A 114 -17.75 6.10 4.45
N GLU A 115 -18.46 6.71 3.52
CA GLU A 115 -18.27 6.46 2.09
C GLU A 115 -16.81 6.75 1.69
N SER A 116 -16.23 5.90 0.85
CA SER A 116 -14.83 6.04 0.45
C SER A 116 -14.69 6.47 -1.01
N THR A 117 -13.83 7.44 -1.26
CA THR A 117 -13.53 7.97 -2.59
C THR A 117 -12.03 8.09 -2.81
N ILE A 118 -11.62 7.81 -4.04
CA ILE A 118 -10.30 8.14 -4.57
C ILE A 118 -10.56 8.92 -5.85
N THR A 119 -10.15 10.18 -5.89
CA THR A 119 -10.37 11.04 -7.05
C THR A 119 -9.10 11.75 -7.46
N GLU A 120 -8.96 11.98 -8.76
CA GLU A 120 -7.91 12.78 -9.36
C GLU A 120 -8.54 14.05 -9.96
N PRO A 121 -8.65 15.15 -9.19
CA PRO A 121 -9.24 16.40 -9.68
C PRO A 121 -8.44 17.04 -10.83
N GLU A 122 -7.13 16.90 -10.80
CA GLU A 122 -6.18 17.38 -11.81
C GLU A 122 -5.09 16.33 -12.02
N PRO A 123 -4.43 16.28 -13.20
CA PRO A 123 -3.38 15.30 -13.48
C PRO A 123 -2.37 15.16 -12.33
N PHE A 124 -2.24 13.95 -11.78
CA PHE A 124 -1.34 13.64 -10.65
C PHE A 124 -1.62 14.40 -9.34
N SER A 125 -2.84 14.89 -9.14
CA SER A 125 -3.36 15.38 -7.86
C SER A 125 -4.44 14.42 -7.39
N TYR A 126 -4.38 13.92 -6.16
CA TYR A 126 -5.31 12.94 -5.61
C TYR A 126 -6.00 13.45 -4.36
N GLU A 127 -7.28 13.13 -4.21
CA GLU A 127 -8.04 13.28 -2.98
C GLU A 127 -8.55 11.91 -2.55
N ILE A 128 -8.25 11.52 -1.31
CA ILE A 128 -8.71 10.26 -0.72
C ILE A 128 -9.53 10.56 0.52
N GLN A 129 -10.79 10.13 0.47
CA GLN A 129 -11.66 10.07 1.63
C GLN A 129 -11.91 8.60 1.93
N ALA A 130 -11.61 8.17 3.14
CA ALA A 130 -11.86 6.80 3.61
C ALA A 130 -12.13 6.83 5.12
N GLU A 131 -12.39 5.67 5.71
CA GLU A 131 -12.72 5.52 7.14
C GLU A 131 -11.74 6.24 8.09
N GLN A 132 -10.46 6.30 7.72
CA GLN A 132 -9.39 6.91 8.53
C GLN A 132 -8.64 8.05 7.82
N LEU A 133 -9.07 8.47 6.63
CA LEU A 133 -8.36 9.44 5.79
C LEU A 133 -9.31 10.49 5.20
N ASP A 134 -8.84 11.72 5.16
CA ASP A 134 -9.40 12.82 4.37
C ASP A 134 -8.23 13.70 3.93
N ILE A 135 -7.59 13.32 2.83
CA ILE A 135 -6.29 13.85 2.43
C ILE A 135 -6.28 14.27 0.97
N ARG A 136 -5.49 15.30 0.69
CA ARG A 136 -5.13 15.77 -0.65
C ARG A 136 -3.63 15.63 -0.85
N MET A 137 -3.25 15.13 -2.02
CA MET A 137 -1.87 14.88 -2.40
C MET A 137 -1.60 15.40 -3.80
N VAL A 138 -0.51 16.12 -4.01
CA VAL A 138 -0.19 16.70 -5.33
C VAL A 138 1.23 16.31 -5.72
N ALA A 139 1.39 15.67 -6.86
CA ALA A 139 2.71 15.28 -7.35
C ALA A 139 3.62 16.50 -7.54
N THR A 140 4.84 16.37 -7.04
CA THR A 140 5.91 17.37 -7.21
C THR A 140 7.01 16.89 -8.15
N LYS A 141 6.85 15.66 -8.66
CA LYS A 141 7.77 14.98 -9.56
C LYS A 141 6.98 14.11 -10.54
N PRO A 142 7.53 13.91 -11.76
CA PRO A 142 6.92 13.01 -12.73
C PRO A 142 6.90 11.55 -12.22
N PRO A 143 5.95 10.72 -12.71
CA PRO A 143 5.94 9.29 -12.43
C PRO A 143 7.23 8.60 -12.87
N ILE A 144 7.71 7.66 -12.08
CA ILE A 144 8.78 6.72 -12.43
C ILE A 144 8.13 5.51 -13.11
N SER A 145 8.48 5.28 -14.38
CA SER A 145 8.08 4.06 -15.10
C SER A 145 9.09 2.95 -14.81
N LEU A 146 8.68 1.89 -14.11
CA LEU A 146 9.62 0.83 -13.73
C LEU A 146 9.88 -0.15 -14.87
N GLY A 147 11.08 -0.74 -14.89
CA GLY A 147 11.46 -1.73 -15.89
C GLY A 147 11.68 -1.07 -17.26
N GLU A 148 11.08 -1.62 -18.31
CA GLU A 148 11.11 -1.06 -19.66
C GLU A 148 9.81 -0.28 -19.93
N ASN A 149 9.82 1.02 -19.66
CA ASN A 149 8.67 1.93 -19.84
C ASN A 149 7.41 1.49 -19.08
N GLY A 150 7.59 0.99 -17.86
CA GLY A 150 6.51 0.53 -16.99
C GLY A 150 6.33 -0.98 -17.03
N TYR A 151 6.92 -1.69 -17.99
CA TYR A 151 6.78 -3.13 -18.11
C TYR A 151 7.96 -3.88 -17.48
N MET A 152 7.69 -4.88 -16.66
CA MET A 152 8.70 -5.61 -15.88
C MET A 152 8.45 -7.12 -15.93
N THR A 153 9.53 -7.88 -15.84
CA THR A 153 9.49 -9.35 -15.72
C THR A 153 9.84 -9.76 -14.29
N LEU A 154 8.96 -10.51 -13.64
CA LEU A 154 9.12 -11.13 -12.33
C LEU A 154 9.30 -12.65 -12.53
N ARG A 155 10.45 -13.05 -13.08
CA ARG A 155 10.72 -14.43 -13.54
C ARG A 155 9.66 -14.93 -14.53
N ASN A 156 8.70 -15.74 -14.07
CA ASN A 156 7.68 -16.34 -14.91
C ASN A 156 6.50 -15.40 -15.17
N ASP A 157 6.37 -14.35 -14.36
CA ASP A 157 5.30 -13.38 -14.47
C ASP A 157 5.77 -12.06 -15.03
N THR A 158 4.80 -11.27 -15.50
CA THR A 158 5.05 -9.95 -16.05
C THR A 158 4.03 -8.97 -15.50
N THR A 159 4.46 -7.72 -15.33
CA THR A 159 3.68 -6.70 -14.64
C THR A 159 3.93 -5.34 -15.24
N TYR A 160 2.90 -4.50 -15.21
CA TYR A 160 3.06 -3.08 -15.40
C TYR A 160 3.10 -2.38 -14.05
N TYR A 161 4.02 -1.44 -13.88
CA TYR A 161 4.24 -0.75 -12.62
C TYR A 161 4.83 0.65 -12.86
N TYR A 162 4.21 1.67 -12.27
CA TYR A 162 4.84 2.95 -12.03
C TYR A 162 4.67 3.42 -10.58
N SER A 163 5.52 4.35 -10.19
CA SER A 163 5.42 5.07 -8.92
C SER A 163 5.32 6.58 -9.16
N ILE A 164 4.54 7.31 -8.37
CA ILE A 164 4.67 8.75 -8.23
C ILE A 164 5.48 8.99 -6.96
N PRO A 165 6.78 9.28 -7.10
CA PRO A 165 7.72 9.10 -6.01
C PRO A 165 7.61 10.19 -4.93
N ARG A 166 6.93 11.30 -5.23
CA ARG A 166 6.83 12.43 -4.30
C ARG A 166 5.62 13.29 -4.56
N LEU A 167 4.67 13.24 -3.63
CA LEU A 167 3.53 14.12 -3.56
C LEU A 167 3.63 15.00 -2.31
N THR A 168 3.17 16.25 -2.36
CA THR A 168 2.80 16.97 -1.13
C THR A 168 1.64 16.24 -0.47
N LEU A 169 1.50 16.37 0.84
CA LEU A 169 0.40 15.80 1.60
C LEU A 169 -0.18 16.88 2.52
N GLU A 170 -1.49 17.06 2.47
CA GLU A 170 -2.26 17.86 3.42
C GLU A 170 -3.62 17.20 3.68
N GLY A 171 -4.21 17.47 4.84
CA GLY A 171 -5.52 16.94 5.20
C GLY A 171 -5.53 16.40 6.62
N SER A 172 -6.37 15.40 6.88
CA SER A 172 -6.54 14.80 8.20
C SER A 172 -6.50 13.27 8.15
N ILE A 173 -5.99 12.68 9.24
CA ILE A 173 -5.99 11.23 9.46
C ILE A 173 -6.67 10.90 10.79
N ARG A 174 -7.20 9.68 10.94
CA ARG A 174 -7.85 9.24 12.17
C ARG A 174 -6.91 8.41 13.05
N SER A 175 -6.23 9.06 14.00
CA SER A 175 -5.47 8.38 15.07
C SER A 175 -6.40 7.96 16.22
N GLY A 176 -6.81 6.69 16.21
CA GLY A 176 -7.81 6.17 17.13
C GLY A 176 -9.19 6.79 16.90
N LYS A 177 -9.67 7.61 17.84
CA LYS A 177 -10.95 8.32 17.75
C LYS A 177 -10.82 9.79 17.34
N LYS A 178 -9.59 10.27 17.11
CA LYS A 178 -9.32 11.69 16.86
C LYS A 178 -8.90 11.87 15.40
N TRP A 179 -9.54 12.82 14.72
CA TRP A 179 -9.02 13.35 13.48
C TRP A 179 -7.91 14.35 13.79
N VAL A 180 -6.77 14.19 13.12
CA VAL A 180 -5.57 14.99 13.31
C VAL A 180 -5.18 15.59 11.97
N PRO A 181 -5.16 16.92 11.83
CA PRO A 181 -4.65 17.57 10.63
C PRO A 181 -3.15 17.34 10.50
N ILE A 182 -2.69 16.96 9.32
CA ILE A 182 -1.28 16.72 9.04
C ILE A 182 -0.82 17.41 7.75
N LYS A 183 0.47 17.72 7.68
CA LYS A 183 1.17 18.11 6.46
C LYS A 183 2.45 17.31 6.30
N GLY A 184 2.81 16.97 5.06
CA GLY A 184 4.01 16.19 4.80
C GLY A 184 4.19 15.82 3.34
N THR A 185 4.63 14.58 3.10
CA THR A 185 4.81 14.03 1.76
C THR A 185 4.26 12.62 1.67
N ALA A 186 3.77 12.28 0.47
CA ALA A 186 3.26 10.97 0.15
C ALA A 186 3.98 10.36 -1.06
N TRP A 187 3.68 9.09 -1.30
CA TRP A 187 4.13 8.22 -2.37
C TRP A 187 2.89 7.50 -2.93
N MET A 188 2.86 7.26 -4.24
CA MET A 188 1.82 6.44 -4.86
C MET A 188 2.46 5.36 -5.75
N ASP A 189 1.93 4.14 -5.68
CA ASP A 189 2.20 3.09 -6.66
C ASP A 189 0.91 2.64 -7.32
N HIS A 190 1.04 2.31 -8.60
CA HIS A 190 0.01 1.61 -9.35
C HIS A 190 0.65 0.45 -10.08
N GLN A 191 0.13 -0.75 -9.85
CA GLN A 191 0.66 -1.95 -10.46
C GLN A 191 -0.46 -2.92 -10.83
N TRP A 192 -0.30 -3.58 -11.98
CA TRP A 192 -1.23 -4.58 -12.47
C TRP A 192 -0.51 -5.72 -13.20
N MET A 193 -1.08 -6.93 -13.11
CA MET A 193 -0.53 -8.15 -13.70
C MET A 193 -1.56 -9.27 -13.85
N ASN A 194 -1.21 -10.28 -14.64
CA ASN A 194 -1.91 -11.57 -14.70
C ASN A 194 -1.00 -12.66 -14.10
N PRO A 195 -0.87 -12.73 -12.77
CA PRO A 195 0.09 -13.63 -12.14
C PRO A 195 -0.37 -15.09 -12.26
N HIS A 196 0.60 -15.99 -12.23
CA HIS A 196 0.33 -17.38 -11.92
C HIS A 196 0.08 -17.52 -10.41
N PHE A 197 -0.70 -18.52 -10.00
CA PHE A 197 -0.87 -18.80 -8.59
C PHE A 197 0.46 -19.36 -8.03
N SER A 198 1.11 -18.57 -7.19
CA SER A 198 2.39 -18.87 -6.55
C SER A 198 2.40 -18.37 -5.10
N LYS A 199 3.27 -18.96 -4.26
CA LYS A 199 3.54 -18.44 -2.91
C LYS A 199 4.71 -17.48 -2.95
N ASP A 200 4.50 -16.35 -3.61
CA ASP A 200 5.54 -15.35 -3.76
C ASP A 200 5.68 -14.50 -2.49
N GLY A 201 6.88 -13.95 -2.32
CA GLY A 201 7.23 -13.03 -1.25
C GLY A 201 8.01 -11.86 -1.80
N TRP A 202 8.02 -10.75 -1.07
CA TRP A 202 8.81 -9.59 -1.47
C TRP A 202 9.26 -8.76 -0.29
N SER A 203 10.34 -8.01 -0.53
CA SER A 203 10.76 -6.89 0.30
C SER A 203 10.76 -5.65 -0.57
N TRP A 204 9.85 -4.72 -0.29
CA TRP A 204 9.66 -3.49 -1.06
C TRP A 204 9.98 -2.26 -0.22
N PHE A 205 10.51 -1.23 -0.87
CA PHE A 205 10.91 0.03 -0.23
C PHE A 205 10.57 1.22 -1.14
N SER A 206 9.86 2.19 -0.56
CA SER A 206 9.85 3.57 -1.05
C SER A 206 10.75 4.42 -0.16
N ILE A 207 11.51 5.31 -0.77
CA ILE A 207 12.56 6.09 -0.11
C ILE A 207 12.48 7.52 -0.63
N GLN A 208 12.29 8.47 0.29
CA GLN A 208 12.26 9.90 -0.01
C GLN A 208 13.36 10.61 0.79
N LEU A 209 14.43 11.02 0.12
CA LEU A 209 15.59 11.64 0.76
C LEU A 209 15.44 13.17 0.88
N SER A 210 16.19 13.74 1.82
CA SER A 210 16.25 15.17 2.14
C SER A 210 16.81 16.02 1.01
N ASP A 211 17.71 15.47 0.20
CA ASP A 211 18.24 16.10 -1.02
C ASP A 211 17.25 16.06 -2.19
N LYS A 212 16.04 15.50 -1.97
CA LYS A 212 15.02 15.24 -3.00
C LYS A 212 15.41 14.13 -3.97
N THR A 213 16.33 13.24 -3.65
CA THR A 213 16.46 11.96 -4.35
C THR A 213 15.37 11.02 -3.85
N ASP A 214 14.62 10.40 -4.76
CA ASP A 214 13.57 9.44 -4.44
C ASP A 214 13.90 8.09 -5.07
N ILE A 215 13.66 6.99 -4.36
CA ILE A 215 14.05 5.65 -4.80
C ILE A 215 12.90 4.69 -4.53
N VAL A 216 12.57 3.88 -5.53
CA VAL A 216 11.80 2.65 -5.36
C VAL A 216 12.74 1.49 -5.58
N CYS A 217 12.75 0.53 -4.67
CA CYS A 217 13.46 -0.72 -4.90
C CYS A 217 12.77 -1.88 -4.20
N PHE A 218 12.89 -3.06 -4.78
CA PHE A 218 12.35 -4.26 -4.19
C PHE A 218 13.12 -5.51 -4.62
N LYS A 219 12.94 -6.57 -3.84
CA LYS A 219 13.27 -7.94 -4.21
C LYS A 219 12.01 -8.78 -4.17
N HIS A 220 11.66 -9.36 -5.31
CA HIS A 220 10.63 -10.37 -5.46
C HIS A 220 11.24 -11.77 -5.34
N MET A 221 10.58 -12.68 -4.66
CA MET A 221 11.02 -14.05 -4.40
C MET A 221 9.88 -14.99 -4.77
N SER A 222 10.17 -15.95 -5.63
CA SER A 222 9.22 -16.97 -6.09
C SER A 222 9.88 -18.34 -6.10
N GLU A 223 9.12 -19.40 -6.37
CA GLU A 223 9.68 -20.75 -6.61
C GLU A 223 10.62 -20.76 -7.83
N ALA A 224 10.44 -19.85 -8.79
CA ALA A 224 11.30 -19.69 -9.96
C ALA A 224 12.58 -18.88 -9.67
N GLY A 225 12.78 -18.40 -8.44
CA GLY A 225 13.93 -17.61 -8.01
C GLY A 225 13.60 -16.16 -7.68
N GLU A 226 14.65 -15.35 -7.50
CA GLU A 226 14.54 -13.96 -7.03
C GLU A 226 14.70 -12.96 -8.17
N THR A 227 14.03 -11.82 -8.13
CA THR A 227 14.27 -10.68 -9.06
C THR A 227 14.27 -9.38 -8.30
N ASP A 228 15.26 -8.53 -8.54
CA ASP A 228 15.38 -7.20 -7.95
C ASP A 228 15.21 -6.10 -9.00
N TYR A 229 14.55 -5.01 -8.58
CA TYR A 229 14.38 -3.79 -9.37
C TYR A 229 14.59 -2.56 -8.49
N GLY A 230 15.12 -1.51 -9.11
CA GLY A 230 15.49 -0.28 -8.42
C GLY A 230 15.49 0.87 -9.41
N HIS A 231 14.74 1.92 -9.10
CA HIS A 231 14.70 3.14 -9.90
C HIS A 231 14.88 4.34 -9.00
N ILE A 232 15.59 5.33 -9.51
CA ILE A 232 15.95 6.56 -8.82
C ILE A 232 15.34 7.72 -9.59
N SER A 233 14.66 8.63 -8.89
CA SER A 233 14.33 9.96 -9.39
C SER A 233 15.18 11.00 -8.67
N ARG A 234 16.05 11.66 -9.43
CA ARG A 234 16.93 12.72 -8.94
C ARG A 234 16.15 14.03 -8.70
N PRO A 235 16.74 15.01 -7.99
CA PRO A 235 16.06 16.27 -7.67
C PRO A 235 15.58 17.07 -8.88
N ASP A 236 16.31 16.96 -9.99
CA ASP A 236 16.01 17.57 -11.29
C ASP A 236 14.94 16.79 -12.09
N GLY A 237 14.44 15.68 -11.56
CA GLY A 237 13.46 14.83 -12.21
C GLY A 237 14.06 13.79 -13.16
N ILE A 238 15.39 13.75 -13.37
CA ILE A 238 16.05 12.70 -14.15
C ILE A 238 15.84 11.36 -13.45
N GLN A 239 15.47 10.36 -14.23
CA GLN A 239 15.20 9.01 -13.73
C GLN A 239 16.21 8.01 -14.28
N THR A 240 16.71 7.14 -13.41
CA THR A 240 17.66 6.08 -13.77
C THR A 240 17.24 4.75 -13.16
N LYS A 241 17.37 3.67 -13.93
CA LYS A 241 17.30 2.30 -13.43
C LYS A 241 18.64 1.92 -12.82
N ALA A 242 18.64 1.52 -11.55
CA ALA A 242 19.83 0.96 -10.91
C ALA A 242 20.16 -0.41 -11.54
N GLN A 243 21.43 -0.61 -11.89
CA GLN A 243 21.89 -1.88 -12.49
C GLN A 243 22.22 -2.91 -11.41
N ARG A 244 22.76 -2.45 -10.27
CA ARG A 244 23.07 -3.30 -9.13
C ARG A 244 22.40 -2.79 -7.86
N ILE A 245 21.65 -3.67 -7.22
CA ILE A 245 20.90 -3.39 -6.00
C ILE A 245 21.31 -4.41 -4.94
N ILE A 246 21.71 -3.94 -3.77
CA ILE A 246 22.10 -4.80 -2.65
C ILE A 246 21.16 -4.50 -1.49
N LEU A 247 20.25 -5.42 -1.20
CA LEU A 247 19.34 -5.36 -0.06
C LEU A 247 19.83 -6.32 1.02
N THR A 248 20.41 -5.78 2.09
CA THR A 248 20.98 -6.58 3.19
C THR A 248 20.15 -6.41 4.46
N PRO A 249 19.49 -7.46 4.97
CA PRO A 249 18.80 -7.39 6.25
C PRO A 249 19.82 -7.31 7.40
N ILE A 250 19.63 -6.36 8.31
CA ILE A 250 20.55 -6.05 9.41
C ILE A 250 19.99 -6.52 10.75
N ALA A 251 18.72 -6.21 11.04
CA ALA A 251 18.08 -6.58 12.29
C ALA A 251 16.65 -7.07 12.05
N HIS A 252 16.16 -7.90 12.98
CA HIS A 252 14.87 -8.55 12.87
C HIS A 252 14.00 -8.28 14.08
N TRP A 253 12.70 -8.33 13.85
CA TRP A 253 11.67 -8.32 14.88
C TRP A 253 10.78 -9.54 14.72
N THR A 254 10.40 -10.15 15.83
CA THR A 254 9.50 -11.29 15.84
C THR A 254 8.13 -10.84 16.31
N SER A 255 7.11 -11.08 15.48
CA SER A 255 5.73 -10.82 15.85
C SER A 255 5.33 -11.63 17.08
N ARG A 256 4.68 -10.97 18.04
CA ARG A 256 4.11 -11.68 19.19
C ARG A 256 2.89 -12.50 18.80
N THR A 257 2.20 -12.11 17.73
CA THR A 257 0.94 -12.70 17.27
C THR A 257 1.20 -13.94 16.42
N THR A 258 1.92 -13.78 15.31
CA THR A 258 2.14 -14.85 14.31
C THR A 258 3.43 -15.62 14.52
N LYS A 259 4.32 -15.11 15.38
CA LYS A 259 5.72 -15.55 15.54
C LYS A 259 6.56 -15.42 14.28
N THR A 260 6.06 -14.74 13.24
CA THR A 260 6.84 -14.43 12.04
C THR A 260 8.03 -13.54 12.41
N ARG A 261 9.20 -13.86 11.87
CA ARG A 261 10.44 -13.09 12.07
C ARG A 261 10.69 -12.23 10.83
N TYR A 262 10.40 -10.94 10.94
CA TYR A 262 10.59 -9.97 9.86
C TYR A 262 11.95 -9.26 9.99
N PRO A 263 12.74 -9.13 8.92
CA PRO A 263 13.89 -8.23 8.88
C PRO A 263 13.37 -6.79 8.83
N LEU A 264 13.45 -6.03 9.92
CA LEU A 264 12.91 -4.67 9.92
C LEU A 264 13.96 -3.60 9.67
N GLU A 265 15.24 -3.91 9.84
CA GLU A 265 16.32 -2.98 9.52
C GLU A 265 17.10 -3.49 8.34
N TRP A 266 17.39 -2.61 7.39
CA TRP A 266 18.02 -2.97 6.12
C TRP A 266 19.11 -1.97 5.75
N LYS A 267 20.21 -2.48 5.20
CA LYS A 267 21.17 -1.68 4.46
C LYS A 267 20.87 -1.85 2.98
N ILE A 268 20.63 -0.73 2.30
CA ILE A 268 20.34 -0.67 0.86
C ILE A 268 21.48 0.06 0.17
N GLU A 269 22.11 -0.59 -0.80
CA GLU A 269 23.22 -0.02 -1.56
C GLU A 269 22.92 -0.09 -3.06
N LEU A 270 23.11 1.04 -3.75
CA LEU A 270 23.09 1.18 -5.20
C LEU A 270 24.48 1.66 -5.63
N PRO A 271 25.46 0.75 -5.82
CA PRO A 271 26.87 1.11 -5.97
C PRO A 271 27.14 2.02 -7.17
N ASP A 272 26.48 1.73 -8.30
CA ASP A 272 26.64 2.47 -9.56
C ASP A 272 26.16 3.92 -9.46
N GLU A 273 25.34 4.20 -8.45
CA GLU A 273 24.72 5.49 -8.19
C GLU A 273 25.33 6.17 -6.96
N HIS A 274 26.33 5.52 -6.36
CA HIS A 274 27.02 5.90 -5.13
C HIS A 274 26.07 6.14 -3.95
N ILE A 275 25.03 5.31 -3.80
CA ILE A 275 24.03 5.42 -2.73
C ILE A 275 24.21 4.29 -1.73
N SER A 276 24.24 4.62 -0.44
CA SER A 276 24.24 3.66 0.67
C SER A 276 23.36 4.19 1.79
N LEU A 277 22.30 3.45 2.12
CA LEU A 277 21.26 3.86 3.04
C LEU A 277 21.03 2.79 4.12
N LEU A 278 20.77 3.25 5.34
CA LEU A 278 20.22 2.46 6.43
C LEU A 278 18.73 2.81 6.57
N ILE A 279 17.90 1.78 6.51
CA ILE A 279 16.45 1.85 6.64
C ILE A 279 16.07 1.23 7.99
N THR A 280 15.34 2.00 8.80
CA THR A 280 14.98 1.61 10.18
C THR A 280 13.48 1.81 10.39
N PRO A 281 12.74 0.87 11.02
CA PRO A 281 11.31 1.01 11.17
C PRO A 281 11.02 2.09 12.23
N GLN A 282 10.11 3.02 11.97
CA GLN A 282 9.73 4.00 12.99
C GLN A 282 8.86 3.36 14.08
N VAL A 283 8.04 2.35 13.74
CA VAL A 283 7.23 1.56 14.68
C VAL A 283 7.31 0.09 14.29
N LYS A 284 7.68 -0.78 15.25
CA LYS A 284 7.92 -2.22 14.97
C LYS A 284 6.64 -3.04 14.82
N ASN A 285 5.61 -2.75 15.60
CA ASN A 285 4.39 -3.55 15.63
C ASN A 285 3.38 -3.08 14.58
N GLN A 286 3.61 -3.47 13.33
CA GLN A 286 2.75 -3.14 12.18
C GLN A 286 2.50 -4.33 11.26
N GLU A 287 2.46 -5.52 11.85
CA GLU A 287 2.02 -6.70 11.12
C GLU A 287 0.52 -6.60 10.82
N MET A 288 0.16 -6.83 9.56
CA MET A 288 -1.21 -6.95 9.10
C MET A 288 -1.56 -8.41 8.82
N LEU A 289 -2.79 -8.79 9.19
CA LEU A 289 -3.35 -10.11 8.97
C LEU A 289 -4.57 -9.95 8.06
N PHE A 290 -4.45 -10.39 6.82
CA PHE A 290 -5.51 -10.21 5.82
C PHE A 290 -5.68 -11.47 4.98
N ALA A 291 -6.88 -12.06 4.96
CA ALA A 291 -7.23 -13.19 4.09
C ALA A 291 -6.21 -14.35 4.03
N GLY A 292 -5.54 -14.67 5.15
CA GLY A 292 -4.50 -15.71 5.23
C GLY A 292 -3.11 -15.26 4.74
N MET A 293 -2.99 -14.04 4.20
CA MET A 293 -1.72 -13.34 4.02
C MET A 293 -1.33 -12.62 5.32
N HIS A 294 -0.06 -12.76 5.67
CA HIS A 294 0.56 -12.06 6.80
C HIS A 294 1.76 -11.30 6.27
N TYR A 295 1.78 -10.01 6.53
CA TYR A 295 2.83 -9.15 6.04
C TYR A 295 3.08 -8.03 7.03
N TRP A 296 4.28 -7.48 6.96
CA TRP A 296 4.65 -6.31 7.74
C TRP A 296 4.71 -5.12 6.81
N GLU A 297 4.10 -4.01 7.23
CA GLU A 297 4.19 -2.77 6.48
C GLU A 297 4.27 -1.57 7.42
N GLY A 298 5.16 -0.63 7.15
CA GLY A 298 5.27 0.55 8.01
C GLY A 298 6.23 1.62 7.53
N PRO A 299 6.16 2.82 8.16
CA PRO A 299 7.02 3.93 7.87
C PRO A 299 8.43 3.65 8.37
N THR A 300 9.39 4.13 7.61
CA THR A 300 10.82 3.97 7.87
C THR A 300 11.50 5.33 8.00
N GLN A 301 12.48 5.38 8.90
CA GLN A 301 13.47 6.44 8.97
C GLN A 301 14.68 6.02 8.14
N ILE A 302 15.23 6.96 7.40
CA ILE A 302 16.34 6.72 6.48
C ILE A 302 17.51 7.63 6.85
N THR A 303 18.71 7.06 6.85
CA THR A 303 19.98 7.78 6.97
C THR A 303 21.01 7.17 6.03
N GLY A 304 21.97 7.95 5.56
CA GLY A 304 23.03 7.40 4.71
C GLY A 304 23.70 8.46 3.86
N THR A 305 24.13 8.07 2.67
CA THR A 305 24.84 8.93 1.74
C THR A 305 24.37 8.78 0.30
N VAL A 306 24.41 9.91 -0.42
CA VAL A 306 24.33 9.98 -1.89
C VAL A 306 25.63 10.63 -2.37
N GLY A 307 26.47 9.88 -3.07
CA GLY A 307 27.86 10.24 -3.30
C GLY A 307 28.59 10.46 -1.97
N LYS A 308 29.19 11.65 -1.80
CA LYS A 308 29.87 12.04 -0.56
C LYS A 308 28.96 12.79 0.43
N LYS A 309 27.71 13.09 0.06
CA LYS A 309 26.80 13.90 0.87
C LYS A 309 26.01 13.01 1.81
N LYS A 310 25.95 13.41 3.09
CA LYS A 310 25.04 12.78 4.06
C LYS A 310 23.61 13.18 3.72
N VAL A 311 22.70 12.22 3.81
CA VAL A 311 21.26 12.40 3.63
C VAL A 311 20.52 11.74 4.78
N SER A 312 19.42 12.36 5.18
CA SER A 312 18.33 11.71 5.91
C SER A 312 17.12 11.60 5.00
N GLY A 313 16.11 10.83 5.41
CA GLY A 313 14.85 10.72 4.69
C GLY A 313 13.84 9.91 5.44
N HIS A 314 12.70 9.66 4.80
CA HIS A 314 11.65 8.80 5.30
C HIS A 314 11.11 7.97 4.14
N GLY A 315 10.30 6.97 4.44
CA GLY A 315 9.76 6.08 3.42
C GLY A 315 8.82 5.06 4.02
N PHE A 316 8.55 4.01 3.26
CA PHE A 316 7.81 2.83 3.71
C PHE A 316 8.55 1.57 3.30
N MET A 317 8.30 0.51 4.05
CA MET A 317 8.77 -0.83 3.73
C MET A 317 7.61 -1.80 3.86
N GLU A 318 7.51 -2.73 2.91
CA GLU A 318 6.53 -3.82 2.89
C GLU A 318 7.25 -5.17 2.76
N LEU A 319 6.88 -6.13 3.61
CA LEU A 319 7.56 -7.41 3.75
C LEU A 319 6.55 -8.55 3.74
N VAL A 320 6.55 -9.33 2.66
CA VAL A 320 5.59 -10.41 2.37
C VAL A 320 6.33 -11.74 2.16
N GLY A 321 5.69 -12.85 2.51
CA GLY A 321 6.22 -14.21 2.26
C GLY A 321 7.15 -14.75 3.36
N TYR A 322 7.21 -14.10 4.53
CA TYR A 322 7.99 -14.57 5.67
C TYR A 322 7.27 -15.68 6.42
N ARG A 323 8.00 -16.73 6.83
CA ARG A 323 7.44 -17.92 7.49
C ARG A 323 6.68 -17.56 8.76
N SER A 324 5.38 -17.84 8.77
CA SER A 324 4.47 -17.71 9.91
C SER A 324 4.27 -19.05 10.61
N ARG A 325 4.10 -19.04 11.93
CA ARG A 325 3.58 -20.19 12.71
C ARG A 325 2.10 -20.05 13.05
N TYR A 326 1.45 -18.99 12.56
CA TYR A 326 0.02 -18.75 12.68
C TYR A 326 -0.73 -19.65 11.69
N SER A 327 -1.62 -20.50 12.18
CA SER A 327 -2.33 -21.46 11.34
C SER A 327 -3.56 -20.85 10.65
N ASN A 328 -3.93 -21.38 9.49
CA ASN A 328 -5.17 -21.00 8.79
C ASN A 328 -6.43 -21.17 9.66
N ILE A 329 -6.42 -22.12 10.60
CA ILE A 329 -7.52 -22.38 11.53
C ILE A 329 -7.66 -21.24 12.55
N GLU A 330 -6.55 -20.76 13.10
CA GLU A 330 -6.54 -19.60 14.02
C GLU A 330 -6.99 -18.33 13.30
N PHE A 331 -6.59 -18.15 12.03
CA PHE A 331 -7.06 -17.06 11.18
C PHE A 331 -8.58 -17.11 10.93
N ILE A 332 -9.12 -18.25 10.48
CA ILE A 332 -10.56 -18.42 10.24
C ILE A 332 -11.33 -18.17 11.54
N THR A 333 -10.83 -18.66 12.66
CA THR A 333 -11.43 -18.44 13.98
C THR A 333 -11.46 -16.95 14.36
N ALA A 334 -10.38 -16.22 14.08
CA ALA A 334 -10.31 -14.77 14.31
C ALA A 334 -11.27 -13.99 13.40
N MET A 335 -11.37 -14.34 12.12
CA MET A 335 -12.33 -13.74 11.18
C MET A 335 -13.78 -13.98 11.62
N ILE A 336 -14.13 -15.21 11.99
CA ILE A 336 -15.48 -15.56 12.48
C ILE A 336 -15.80 -14.76 13.74
N LYS A 337 -14.85 -14.66 14.69
CA LYS A 337 -15.04 -13.85 15.90
C LYS A 337 -15.22 -12.37 15.60
N GLY A 338 -14.49 -11.82 14.61
CA GLY A 338 -14.65 -10.43 14.16
C GLY A 338 -16.00 -10.16 13.49
N ALA A 339 -16.45 -11.07 12.60
CA ALA A 339 -17.76 -10.97 11.97
C ALA A 339 -18.90 -11.07 13.01
N LEU A 340 -18.78 -12.01 13.96
CA LEU A 340 -19.75 -12.17 15.05
C LEU A 340 -19.79 -10.97 16.00
N SER A 341 -18.66 -10.32 16.26
CA SER A 341 -18.62 -9.12 17.12
C SER A 341 -19.27 -7.92 16.42
N LEU A 342 -19.04 -7.74 15.12
CA LEU A 342 -19.71 -6.72 14.30
C LEU A 342 -21.23 -6.95 14.23
N LEU A 343 -21.65 -8.19 14.01
CA LEU A 343 -23.07 -8.60 14.07
C LEU A 343 -23.67 -8.28 15.44
N ALA A 344 -23.01 -8.69 16.53
CA ALA A 344 -23.49 -8.43 17.89
C ALA A 344 -23.57 -6.92 18.22
N GLN A 345 -22.63 -6.12 17.71
CA GLN A 345 -22.63 -4.67 17.88
C GLN A 345 -23.75 -4.01 17.07
N HIS A 346 -24.00 -4.46 15.85
CA HIS A 346 -25.13 -4.04 15.03
C HIS A 346 -26.46 -4.36 15.73
N THR A 347 -26.67 -5.60 16.22
CA THR A 347 -27.90 -5.99 16.92
C THR A 347 -28.11 -5.19 18.21
N LYS A 348 -27.05 -4.87 18.95
CA LYS A 348 -27.12 -4.00 20.14
C LYS A 348 -27.53 -2.57 19.80
N ASN A 349 -27.00 -2.00 18.71
CA ASN A 349 -27.35 -0.65 18.28
C ASN A 349 -28.81 -0.58 17.82
N VAL A 350 -29.27 -1.55 17.02
CA VAL A 350 -30.68 -1.66 16.58
C VAL A 350 -31.64 -1.81 17.77
N MET A 351 -31.26 -2.60 18.79
CA MET A 351 -32.06 -2.74 20.01
C MET A 351 -32.07 -1.48 20.88
N ARG A 352 -31.01 -0.66 20.83
CA ARG A 352 -30.91 0.59 21.59
C ARG A 352 -31.76 1.70 20.94
N ASP A 353 -31.78 1.77 19.61
CA ASP A 353 -32.60 2.72 18.86
C ASP A 353 -34.11 2.40 18.99
N LYS A 354 -34.48 1.12 19.12
CA LYS A 354 -35.87 0.72 19.43
C LYS A 354 -36.32 1.05 20.86
N LYS A 355 -35.40 1.38 21.77
CA LYS A 355 -35.70 1.71 23.18
C LYS A 355 -35.73 3.21 23.47
N GLN A 356 -35.45 4.09 22.51
CA GLN A 356 -35.72 5.51 22.68
C GLN A 356 -37.22 5.77 22.47
N PRO A 357 -37.97 6.22 23.48
CA PRO A 357 -39.35 6.64 23.28
C PRO A 357 -39.36 7.85 22.34
N ARG A 358 -40.19 7.81 21.29
CA ARG A 358 -40.50 8.99 20.49
C ARG A 358 -41.17 10.01 21.41
N SER A 359 -40.45 11.05 21.80
CA SER A 359 -41.05 12.21 22.47
C SER A 359 -41.98 12.90 21.48
N LYS A 360 -43.29 12.87 21.76
CA LYS A 360 -44.27 13.84 21.29
C LYS A 360 -44.68 14.70 22.47
#